data_AF-A0A2M7KHM1-F1
#
_entry.id   AF-A0A2M7KHM1-F1
#
_cell.length_a   1.000
_cell.length_b   1.000
_cell.length_c   1.000
_cell.angle_alpha   90.00
_cell.angle_beta   90.00
_cell.angle_gamma   90.00
#
_symmetry.space_group_name_H-M   'P 1'
#
loop_
_entity.id
_entity.type
_entity.pdbx_description
1 polymer ?
#
loop_
_entity_poly.entity_id
_entity_poly.type
_entity_poly.pdbx_seq_one_letter_code
_entity_poly.pdbx_strand_id
1 'polypeptide(L)' 'MSVPIETAVKMLQSLPNQAQERVVEQLRELVAEADAEARWNALLRDRPEPMRLGARAARAAHRRGETVPLDLGRMG' A
#
# COMPACT_ATOMS: atom_id res chain seq x y z
N MET A 1 -10.64 17.82 12.48
CA MET A 1 -10.59 17.21 11.13
C MET A 1 -9.84 18.18 10.24
N SER A 2 -9.06 17.75 9.24
CA SER A 2 -8.34 18.69 8.36
C SER A 2 -9.27 19.21 7.26
N VAL A 3 -9.04 20.44 6.76
CA VAL A 3 -9.84 21.05 5.68
C VAL A 3 -10.01 20.14 4.46
N PRO A 4 -8.97 19.41 4.00
CA PRO A 4 -9.13 18.42 2.92
C PRO A 4 -10.09 17.27 3.26
N ILE A 5 -10.03 16.74 4.50
CA ILE A 5 -10.90 15.63 4.92
C ILE A 5 -12.35 16.11 4.98
N GLU A 6 -12.60 17.29 5.56
CA GLU A 6 -13.96 17.87 5.59
C GLU A 6 -14.52 18.09 4.19
N THR A 7 -13.67 18.48 3.24
CA THR A 7 -14.06 18.67 1.84
C THR A 7 -14.39 17.34 1.17
N ALA A 8 -13.57 16.32 1.37
CA ALA A 8 -13.82 14.97 0.85
C ALA A 8 -15.13 14.38 1.37
N VAL A 9 -15.43 14.55 2.66
CA VAL A 9 -16.69 14.11 3.26
C VAL A 9 -17.89 14.80 2.61
N LYS A 10 -17.84 16.13 2.41
CA LYS A 10 -18.92 16.88 1.74
C LYS A 10 -19.10 16.45 0.28
N MET A 11 -18.01 16.18 -0.43
CA MET A 11 -18.05 15.67 -1.80
C MET A 11 -18.68 14.27 -1.88
N LEU A 12 -18.41 13.40 -0.91
CA LEU A 12 -19.07 12.09 -0.83
C LEU A 12 -20.57 12.24 -0.56
N GLN A 13 -20.94 13.09 0.40
CA GLN A 13 -22.34 13.33 0.77
C GLN A 13 -23.21 13.87 -0.37
N SER A 14 -22.62 14.56 -1.36
CA SER A 14 -23.37 15.10 -2.49
C SER A 14 -23.70 14.07 -3.58
N LEU A 15 -23.13 12.87 -3.49
CA LEU A 15 -23.38 11.79 -4.46
C LEU A 15 -24.64 10.99 -4.11
N PRO A 16 -25.31 10.37 -5.10
CA PRO A 16 -26.33 9.36 -4.84
C PRO A 16 -25.77 8.17 -4.05
N ASN A 17 -26.58 7.52 -3.20
CA ASN A 17 -26.13 6.44 -2.31
C ASN A 17 -25.31 5.34 -3.02
N GLN A 18 -25.76 4.89 -4.19
CA GLN A 18 -25.04 3.87 -4.97
C GLN A 18 -23.64 4.34 -5.42
N ALA A 19 -23.50 5.63 -5.74
CA ALA A 19 -22.21 6.21 -6.07
C ALA A 19 -21.34 6.42 -4.82
N GLN A 20 -21.93 6.74 -3.66
CA GLN A 20 -21.20 6.80 -2.40
C GLN A 20 -20.56 5.45 -2.05
N GLU A 21 -21.32 4.36 -2.13
CA GLU A 21 -20.82 2.99 -1.86
C GLU A 21 -19.65 2.65 -2.78
N ARG A 22 -19.80 2.91 -4.08
CA ARG A 22 -18.74 2.66 -5.07
C ARG A 22 -17.47 3.46 -4.78
N VAL A 23 -17.60 4.74 -4.43
CA VAL A 23 -16.44 5.59 -4.13
C VAL A 23 -15.79 5.17 -2.81
N VAL A 24 -16.57 4.75 -1.81
CA VAL A 24 -16.03 4.23 -0.55
C VAL A 24 -15.20 2.97 -0.76
N GLU A 25 -15.61 2.05 -1.63
CA GLU A 25 -14.78 0.87 -1.96
C GLU A 25 -13.43 1.27 -2.55
N GLN A 26 -13.41 2.21 -3.50
CA GLN A 26 -12.16 2.70 -4.09
C GLN A 26 -11.28 3.43 -3.07
N LEU A 27 -11.88 4.19 -2.15
CA LEU A 27 -11.16 4.85 -1.07
C LEU A 27 -10.50 3.85 -0.10
N ARG A 28 -11.10 2.68 0.13
CA ARG A 28 -10.48 1.64 0.97
C ARG A 28 -9.18 1.13 0.36
N GLU A 29 -9.15 0.91 -0.94
CA GLU A 29 -7.93 0.49 -1.66
C GLU A 29 -6.85 1.57 -1.55
N LEU A 30 -7.20 2.84 -1.81
CA LEU A 30 -6.28 3.97 -1.70
C LEU A 30 -5.70 4.13 -0.29
N VAL A 31 -6.53 3.96 0.76
CA VAL A 31 -6.08 4.03 2.15
C VAL A 31 -5.16 2.85 2.47
N ALA A 32 -5.48 1.65 2.01
CA ALA A 32 -4.64 0.47 2.23
C ALA A 32 -3.26 0.61 1.57
N GLU A 33 -3.20 1.14 0.35
CA GLU A 33 -1.96 1.43 -0.36
C GLU A 33 -1.13 2.49 0.38
N ALA A 34 -1.75 3.61 0.77
CA ALA A 34 -1.07 4.68 1.50
C ALA A 34 -0.50 4.21 2.86
N ASP A 35 -1.25 3.38 3.59
CA ASP A 35 -0.78 2.80 4.86
C ASP A 35 0.37 1.81 4.64
N ALA A 36 0.29 0.97 3.59
CA ALA A 36 1.37 0.08 3.22
C ALA A 36 2.66 0.84 2.86
N GLU A 37 2.55 1.91 2.06
CA GLU A 37 3.67 2.78 1.71
C GLU A 37 4.26 3.48 2.94
N ALA A 38 3.42 4.00 3.83
CA ALA A 38 3.87 4.63 5.08
C ALA A 38 4.65 3.65 5.97
N ARG A 39 4.18 2.40 6.08
CA ARG A 39 4.88 1.33 6.80
C ARG A 39 6.23 1.00 6.17
N TRP A 40 6.29 0.89 4.83
CA TRP A 40 7.56 0.68 4.12
C TRP A 40 8.56 1.81 4.38
N ASN A 41 8.09 3.06 4.30
CA ASN A 41 8.91 4.23 4.55
C ASN A 41 9.42 4.30 6.00
N ALA A 42 8.58 3.94 6.98
CA ALA A 42 8.98 3.85 8.37
C ALA A 42 10.05 2.76 8.59
N LEU A 43 9.87 1.56 8.03
CA LEU A 43 10.85 0.47 8.12
C LEU A 43 12.21 0.85 7.52
N LEU A 44 12.21 1.52 6.36
CA LEU A 44 13.43 2.02 5.72
C LEU A 44 14.15 3.07 6.56
N ARG A 45 13.39 4.00 7.15
CA ARG A 45 13.92 5.09 7.98
C ARG A 45 14.50 4.56 9.30
N ASP A 46 13.75 3.70 9.97
CA ASP A 46 14.03 3.30 11.35
C ASP A 46 14.96 2.08 11.42
N ARG A 47 14.96 1.21 10.38
CA ARG A 47 15.79 0.01 10.29
C ARG A 47 16.40 -0.20 8.89
N PRO A 48 17.26 0.71 8.42
CA PRO A 48 17.83 0.63 7.07
C PRO A 48 18.70 -0.62 6.85
N GLU A 49 19.47 -1.04 7.85
CA GLU A 49 20.45 -2.13 7.73
C GLU A 49 19.80 -3.51 7.48
N PRO A 50 18.80 -3.96 8.27
CA PRO A 50 18.05 -5.18 7.98
C PRO A 50 17.44 -5.18 6.57
N MET A 51 16.88 -4.06 6.12
CA MET A 51 16.31 -3.94 4.77
C MET A 51 17.39 -4.03 3.68
N ARG A 52 18.54 -3.37 3.87
CA ARG A 52 19.68 -3.48 2.94
C ARG A 52 20.25 -4.89 2.88
N LEU A 53 20.27 -5.62 4.00
CA LEU A 53 20.69 -7.01 4.04
C LEU A 53 19.70 -7.90 3.30
N GLY A 54 18.39 -7.75 3.55
CA GLY A 54 17.34 -8.46 2.83
C GLY A 54 17.39 -8.21 1.32
N ALA A 55 17.55 -6.96 0.89
CA ALA A 55 17.67 -6.61 -0.53
C ALA A 55 18.92 -7.21 -1.18
N ARG A 56 20.06 -7.23 -0.46
CA ARG A 56 21.28 -7.90 -0.94
C ARG A 56 21.10 -9.40 -1.05
N ALA A 57 20.46 -10.03 -0.08
CA ALA A 57 20.17 -11.46 -0.09
C ALA A 57 19.23 -11.82 -1.25
N ALA A 58 18.16 -11.06 -1.47
CA ALA A 58 17.23 -11.25 -2.59
C ALA A 58 17.95 -11.14 -3.96
N ARG A 59 18.81 -10.14 -4.14
CA ARG A 59 19.63 -10.01 -5.36
C ARG A 59 20.59 -11.18 -5.54
N ALA A 60 21.19 -11.68 -4.46
CA ALA A 60 22.09 -12.83 -4.53
C ALA A 60 21.33 -14.10 -4.91
N ALA A 61 20.16 -14.35 -4.31
CA ALA A 61 19.29 -15.47 -4.65
C ALA A 61 18.83 -15.42 -6.12
N HIS A 62 18.46 -14.23 -6.61
CA HIS A 62 18.09 -14.05 -8.02
C HIS A 62 19.23 -14.43 -8.98
N ARG A 63 20.46 -13.96 -8.69
CA ARG A 63 21.64 -14.33 -9.48
C ARG A 63 21.97 -15.82 -9.43
N ARG A 64 21.62 -16.52 -8.34
CA ARG A 64 21.78 -17.97 -8.20
C ARG A 64 20.62 -18.76 -8.85
N GLY A 65 19.60 -18.09 -9.39
CA GLY A 65 18.42 -18.75 -9.95
C GLY A 65 17.47 -19.33 -8.90
N GLU A 66 17.59 -18.91 -7.63
CA GLU A 66 16.80 -19.42 -6.50
C GLU A 66 15.47 -18.65 -6.31
N THR A 67 15.16 -17.71 -7.20
CA THR A 67 13.92 -16.92 -7.14
C THR A 67 12.86 -17.51 -8.04
N VAL A 68 11.63 -17.62 -7.51
CA VAL A 68 10.44 -17.92 -8.31
C VAL A 68 9.72 -16.62 -8.68
N PRO A 69 9.01 -16.59 -9.83
CA PRO A 69 8.10 -15.49 -10.14
C PRO A 69 7.10 -15.28 -9.01
N LEU A 70 6.80 -14.01 -8.72
CA LEU A 70 5.77 -13.68 -7.75
C LEU A 70 4.41 -14.14 -8.26
N ASP A 71 3.79 -15.08 -7.54
CA ASP A 71 2.43 -15.57 -7.81
C ASP A 71 1.46 -14.92 -6.82
N LEU A 72 0.82 -13.84 -7.28
CA LEU A 72 -0.14 -13.07 -6.48
C LEU A 72 -1.41 -13.86 -6.15
N GLY A 73 -1.76 -14.90 -6.92
CA GLY A 73 -2.93 -15.74 -6.66
C GLY A 73 -2.74 -16.70 -5.49
N ARG A 74 -1.48 -16.93 -5.07
CA ARG A 74 -1.11 -17.83 -3.97
C ARG A 74 -0.98 -17.12 -2.62
N MET A 75 -1.05 -15.80 -2.60
CA MET A 75 -0.87 -14.97 -1.40
C MET A 75 -2.22 -14.57 -0.75
N GLY A 76 -3.26 -15.38 -0.96
CA GLY A 76 -4.58 -15.25 -0.33
C GLY A 76 -4.64 -15.83 1.07
#